data_AF-A0A131ZXZ9-F1
#
_entry.id   AF-A0A131ZXZ9-F1
#
_cell.length_a   1.000
_cell.length_b   1.000
_cell.length_c   1.000
_cell.angle_alpha   90.00
_cell.angle_beta   90.00
_cell.angle_gamma   90.00
#
_symmetry.space_group_name_H-M   'P 1'
#
loop_
_entity.id
_entity.type
_entity.pdbx_description
1 polymer ?
#
loop_
_entity_poly.entity_id
_entity_poly.type
_entity_poly.pdbx_seq_one_letter_code
_entity_poly.pdbx_strand_id
1 'polypeptide(L)'
;MKVPKYIENGTVDSVQLDCLYSIDPEVDRNLVVKWFFREDPEPIYQWIVEHNLRRVPQRYQDKVDVNYITPNQTEPWQRYRSLNLIRPTVEMTGRYSCHVISIITEAHDSDTMIVYCNQTTLIPK
;
A
#
# COMPACT_ATOMS: atom_id res chain seq x y z
N MET A 1 -8.28 -2.70 7.51
CA MET A 1 -6.92 -2.46 6.96
C MET A 1 -5.88 -2.44 8.08
N LYS A 2 -4.58 -2.54 7.78
CA LYS A 2 -3.47 -2.36 8.75
C LYS A 2 -2.46 -1.34 8.21
N VAL A 3 -2.43 -0.16 8.82
CA VAL A 3 -1.47 0.91 8.52
C VAL A 3 -0.74 1.30 9.80
N PRO A 4 0.60 1.36 9.81
CA PRO A 4 1.33 1.87 10.97
C PRO A 4 0.99 3.34 11.22
N LYS A 5 0.64 3.68 12.46
CA LYS A 5 0.23 5.04 12.81
C LYS A 5 1.38 6.04 12.77
N TYR A 6 2.55 5.64 13.26
CA TYR A 6 3.72 6.50 13.41
C TYR A 6 4.98 5.80 12.94
N ILE A 7 5.79 6.49 12.15
CA ILE A 7 7.10 6.03 11.69
C ILE A 7 8.10 7.16 11.87
N GLU A 8 9.24 6.87 12.48
CA GLU A 8 10.33 7.84 12.55
C GLU A 8 11.12 7.82 11.23
N ASN A 9 11.30 8.99 10.62
CA ASN A 9 12.01 9.14 9.36
C ASN A 9 13.45 8.61 9.46
N GLY A 10 13.86 7.79 8.50
CA GLY A 10 15.20 7.22 8.44
C GLY A 10 15.45 6.02 9.37
N THR A 11 14.42 5.50 10.04
CA THR A 11 14.58 4.35 10.96
C THR A 11 14.24 2.99 10.37
N VAL A 12 13.50 2.96 9.25
CA VAL A 12 13.08 1.73 8.58
C VAL A 12 13.39 1.77 7.08
N ASP A 13 13.87 0.66 6.53
CA ASP A 13 14.15 0.54 5.10
C ASP A 13 12.88 0.44 4.26
N SER A 14 11.81 -0.13 4.82
CA SER A 14 10.49 -0.15 4.21
C SER A 14 9.39 -0.32 5.25
N VAL A 15 8.15 -0.07 4.85
CA VAL A 15 6.97 -0.34 5.67
C VAL A 15 5.84 -0.96 4.86
N GLN A 16 5.20 -1.97 5.44
CA GLN A 16 4.01 -2.62 4.87
C GLN A 16 2.73 -1.93 5.35
N LEU A 17 1.87 -1.57 4.40
CA LEU A 17 0.46 -1.23 4.62
C LEU A 17 -0.37 -2.37 4.02
N ASP A 18 -1.18 -3.04 4.85
CA ASP A 18 -1.88 -4.27 4.45
C ASP A 18 -3.39 -4.04 4.27
N CYS A 19 -3.89 -4.31 3.08
CA CYS A 19 -5.31 -4.22 2.74
C CYS A 19 -5.95 -5.58 2.97
N LEU A 20 -6.58 -5.74 4.13
CA LEU A 20 -7.24 -6.98 4.51
C LEU A 20 -8.62 -7.07 3.85
N TYR A 21 -8.84 -8.12 3.07
CA TYR A 21 -10.15 -8.47 2.53
C TYR A 21 -10.34 -9.98 2.49
N SER A 22 -11.61 -10.38 2.44
CA SER A 22 -12.03 -11.74 2.14
C SER A 22 -12.92 -11.69 0.92
N ILE A 23 -12.69 -12.59 -0.03
CA ILE A 23 -13.46 -12.74 -1.27
C ILE A 23 -13.72 -14.22 -1.52
N ASP A 24 -14.74 -14.52 -2.32
CA ASP A 24 -14.92 -15.85 -2.88
C ASP A 24 -14.30 -15.88 -4.29
N PRO A 25 -13.14 -16.53 -4.50
CA PRO A 25 -12.43 -16.49 -5.78
C PRO A 25 -13.20 -17.14 -6.94
N GLU A 26 -14.21 -17.98 -6.67
CA GLU A 26 -15.03 -18.60 -7.72
C GLU A 26 -16.05 -17.60 -8.29
N VAL A 27 -16.52 -16.68 -7.45
CA VAL A 27 -17.58 -15.71 -7.72
C VAL A 27 -16.99 -14.31 -8.01
N ASP A 28 -16.11 -13.81 -7.14
CA ASP A 28 -15.44 -12.51 -7.20
C ASP A 28 -14.23 -12.53 -8.15
N ARG A 29 -14.49 -12.78 -9.42
CA ARG A 29 -13.48 -12.72 -10.49
C ARG A 29 -13.11 -11.27 -10.82
N ASN A 30 -12.02 -11.10 -11.55
CA ASN A 30 -11.47 -9.80 -11.98
C ASN A 30 -11.08 -8.91 -10.80
N LEU A 31 -10.43 -9.50 -9.79
CA LEU A 31 -9.98 -8.81 -8.60
C LEU A 31 -8.91 -7.76 -8.95
N VAL A 32 -9.17 -6.53 -8.54
CA VAL A 32 -8.28 -5.40 -8.65
C VAL A 32 -8.13 -4.75 -7.27
N VAL A 33 -6.89 -4.64 -6.80
CA VAL A 33 -6.55 -3.90 -5.59
C VAL A 33 -5.86 -2.61 -6.00
N LYS A 34 -6.35 -1.47 -5.52
CA LYS A 34 -5.76 -0.14 -5.77
C LYS A 34 -5.45 0.54 -4.45
N TRP A 35 -4.30 1.20 -4.40
CA TRP A 35 -3.93 2.05 -3.28
C TRP A 35 -3.85 3.50 -3.75
N PHE A 36 -4.41 4.40 -2.96
CA PHE A 36 -4.43 5.84 -3.17
C PHE A 36 -3.77 6.55 -1.99
N PHE A 37 -3.21 7.72 -2.27
CA PHE A 37 -2.56 8.56 -1.28
C PHE A 37 -3.21 9.93 -1.25
N ARG A 38 -3.67 10.33 -0.07
CA ARG A 38 -4.43 11.56 0.18
C ARG A 38 -5.66 11.64 -0.75
N GLU A 39 -5.91 12.79 -1.36
CA GLU A 39 -6.99 13.05 -2.29
C GLU A 39 -6.59 12.83 -3.76
N ASP A 40 -5.43 12.22 -4.03
CA ASP A 40 -4.99 11.93 -5.40
C ASP A 40 -5.96 10.94 -6.06
N PRO A 41 -6.61 11.32 -7.19
CA PRO A 41 -7.55 10.44 -7.88
C PRO A 41 -6.85 9.30 -8.63
N GLU A 42 -5.53 9.37 -8.81
CA GLU A 42 -4.75 8.30 -9.44
C GLU A 42 -4.17 7.34 -8.38
N PRO A 43 -4.24 6.02 -8.59
CA PRO A 43 -3.68 5.07 -7.65
C PRO A 43 -2.15 5.14 -7.67
N ILE A 44 -1.54 5.15 -6.48
CA ILE A 44 -0.09 5.07 -6.30
C ILE A 44 0.45 3.65 -6.50
N TYR A 45 -0.44 2.65 -6.43
CA TYR A 45 -0.16 1.26 -6.73
C TYR A 45 -1.46 0.56 -7.15
N GLN A 46 -1.35 -0.34 -8.12
CA GLN A 46 -2.45 -1.18 -8.58
C GLN A 46 -1.97 -2.61 -8.79
N TRP A 47 -2.78 -3.57 -8.37
CA TRP A 47 -2.63 -4.98 -8.69
C TRP A 47 -3.90 -5.52 -9.34
N ILE A 48 -3.74 -6.18 -10.49
CA ILE A 48 -4.81 -6.87 -11.23
C ILE A 48 -4.46 -8.36 -11.21
N VAL A 49 -5.24 -9.14 -10.45
CA VAL A 49 -4.88 -10.52 -10.08
C VAL A 49 -4.86 -11.44 -11.29
N GLU A 50 -5.89 -11.38 -12.12
CA GLU A 50 -6.14 -12.28 -13.27
C GLU A 50 -5.08 -12.13 -14.35
N HIS A 51 -4.50 -10.94 -14.46
CA HIS A 51 -3.43 -10.66 -15.42
C HIS A 51 -2.03 -10.77 -14.80
N ASN A 52 -1.93 -11.12 -13.51
CA ASN A 52 -0.69 -11.08 -12.73
C ASN A 52 0.09 -9.76 -12.95
N LEU A 53 -0.66 -8.66 -13.04
CA LEU A 53 -0.14 -7.36 -13.45
C LEU A 53 -0.13 -6.41 -12.27
N ARG A 54 1.03 -5.82 -12.00
CA ARG A 54 1.21 -4.81 -10.96
C ARG A 54 1.75 -3.55 -11.60
N ARG A 55 1.26 -2.40 -11.15
CA ARG A 55 1.60 -1.09 -11.70
C ARG A 55 1.86 -0.11 -10.57
N VAL A 56 2.91 0.69 -10.76
CA VAL A 56 3.25 1.85 -9.93
C VAL A 56 3.48 3.01 -10.89
N PRO A 57 2.82 4.17 -10.72
CA PRO A 57 3.08 5.34 -11.55
C PRO A 57 4.54 5.79 -11.46
N GLN A 58 5.07 6.42 -12.51
CA GLN A 58 6.48 6.85 -12.57
C GLN A 58 6.92 7.64 -11.34
N ARG A 59 6.06 8.52 -10.81
CA ARG A 59 6.33 9.34 -9.62
C ARG A 59 6.51 8.54 -8.31
N TYR A 60 6.16 7.26 -8.29
CA TYR A 60 6.23 6.38 -7.12
C TYR A 60 7.17 5.18 -7.28
N GLN A 61 7.84 5.01 -8.44
CA GLN A 61 8.66 3.82 -8.71
C GLN A 61 9.77 3.58 -7.68
N ASP A 62 10.42 4.64 -7.20
CA ASP A 62 11.47 4.54 -6.18
C ASP A 62 10.93 4.59 -4.73
N LYS A 63 9.60 4.64 -4.58
CA LYS A 63 8.90 4.80 -3.29
C LYS A 63 8.05 3.58 -2.95
N VAL A 64 7.74 2.73 -3.92
CA VAL A 64 6.88 1.55 -3.75
C VAL A 64 7.59 0.32 -4.29
N ASP A 65 7.71 -0.72 -3.47
CA ASP A 65 8.15 -2.03 -3.95
C ASP A 65 6.98 -2.77 -4.62
N VAL A 66 6.95 -2.70 -5.96
CA VAL A 66 5.92 -3.35 -6.79
C VAL A 66 5.95 -4.88 -6.75
N ASN A 67 7.03 -5.48 -6.24
CA ASN A 67 7.19 -6.93 -6.17
C ASN A 67 7.09 -7.47 -4.74
N TYR A 68 6.77 -6.61 -3.77
CA TYR A 68 6.61 -7.01 -2.38
C TYR A 68 5.52 -8.07 -2.22
N ILE A 69 5.88 -9.19 -1.59
CA ILE A 69 4.96 -10.28 -1.30
C ILE A 69 4.46 -10.13 0.13
N THR A 70 3.14 -10.04 0.30
CA THR A 70 2.49 -10.04 1.61
C THR A 70 2.89 -11.30 2.39
N PRO A 71 3.54 -11.16 3.56
CA PRO A 71 3.98 -12.32 4.34
C PRO A 71 2.81 -13.19 4.81
N ASN A 72 3.09 -14.47 5.02
CA ASN A 72 2.16 -15.45 5.59
C ASN A 72 0.84 -15.61 4.80
N GLN A 73 0.86 -15.39 3.48
CA GLN A 73 -0.27 -15.67 2.59
C GLN A 73 0.07 -16.86 1.69
N THR A 74 -0.86 -17.82 1.59
CA THR A 74 -0.74 -18.98 0.69
C THR A 74 -1.66 -18.84 -0.53
N GLU A 75 -2.69 -18.01 -0.41
CA GLU A 75 -3.70 -17.75 -1.41
C GLU A 75 -3.18 -16.79 -2.50
N PRO A 76 -3.25 -17.17 -3.79
CA PRO A 76 -2.73 -16.34 -4.88
C PRO A 76 -3.33 -14.93 -4.93
N TRP A 77 -4.63 -14.81 -4.63
CA TRP A 77 -5.36 -13.54 -4.62
C TRP A 77 -5.11 -12.70 -3.36
N GLN A 78 -4.22 -13.11 -2.45
CA GLN A 78 -3.82 -12.31 -1.29
C GLN A 78 -2.36 -11.82 -1.39
N ARG A 79 -1.58 -12.33 -2.35
CA ARG A 79 -0.12 -12.24 -2.40
C ARG A 79 0.45 -10.83 -2.52
N TYR A 80 -0.21 -9.94 -3.29
CA TYR A 80 0.30 -8.60 -3.60
C TYR A 80 -0.68 -7.49 -3.19
N ARG A 81 -1.51 -7.78 -2.18
CA ARG A 81 -2.55 -6.84 -1.70
C ARG A 81 -1.97 -5.68 -0.89
N SER A 82 -0.78 -5.87 -0.31
CA SER A 82 -0.12 -4.86 0.51
C SER A 82 0.60 -3.83 -0.36
N LEU A 83 0.59 -2.59 0.10
CA LEU A 83 1.49 -1.54 -0.36
C LEU A 83 2.76 -1.57 0.49
N ASN A 84 3.93 -1.75 -0.12
CA ASN A 84 5.20 -1.61 0.58
C ASN A 84 5.87 -0.31 0.18
N LEU A 85 6.03 0.59 1.15
CA LEU A 85 6.66 1.89 0.96
C LEU A 85 8.14 1.79 1.29
N ILE A 86 9.00 2.15 0.35
CA ILE A 86 10.46 2.13 0.50
C ILE A 86 10.92 3.43 1.16
N ARG A 87 11.72 3.32 2.23
CA ARG A 87 12.32 4.44 2.98
C ARG A 87 11.33 5.60 3.18
N PRO A 88 10.24 5.38 3.95
CA PRO A 88 9.20 6.38 4.13
C PRO A 88 9.78 7.70 4.68
N THR A 89 9.37 8.82 4.07
CA THR A 89 9.80 10.17 4.45
C THR A 89 8.61 10.99 4.94
N VAL A 90 8.88 12.15 5.55
CA VAL A 90 7.82 13.06 6.06
C VAL A 90 6.78 13.45 5.01
N GLU A 91 7.16 13.53 3.73
CA GLU A 91 6.25 13.83 2.60
C GLU A 91 5.23 12.72 2.33
N MET A 92 5.51 11.51 2.83
CA MET A 92 4.66 10.33 2.74
C MET A 92 3.68 10.24 3.91
N THR A 93 3.62 11.26 4.76
CA THR A 93 2.54 11.43 5.75
C THR A 93 1.23 11.70 5.04
N GLY A 94 0.17 11.00 5.46
CA GLY A 94 -1.17 11.24 4.95
C GLY A 94 -2.09 10.04 5.06
N ARG A 95 -3.32 10.23 4.54
CA ARG A 95 -4.31 9.17 4.41
C ARG A 95 -3.92 8.23 3.28
N TYR A 96 -3.93 6.94 3.55
CA TYR A 96 -3.82 5.88 2.56
C TYR A 96 -5.18 5.22 2.43
N SER A 97 -5.62 4.97 1.21
CA SER A 97 -6.92 4.33 0.94
C SER A 97 -6.70 3.12 0.06
N CYS A 98 -7.25 1.98 0.45
CA CYS A 98 -7.27 0.77 -0.36
C CYS A 98 -8.67 0.59 -0.94
N HIS A 99 -8.75 0.32 -2.24
CA HIS A 99 -9.99 -0.04 -2.93
C HIS A 99 -9.82 -1.45 -3.49
N VAL A 100 -10.77 -2.32 -3.15
CA VAL A 100 -10.82 -3.72 -3.56
C VAL A 100 -12.06 -3.88 -4.42
N ILE A 101 -11.86 -4.24 -5.68
CA ILE A 101 -12.90 -4.25 -6.71
C ILE A 101 -12.87 -5.61 -7.39
N SER A 102 -14.01 -6.27 -7.51
CA SER A 102 -14.23 -7.47 -8.33
C SER A 102 -15.33 -7.18 -9.37
N ILE A 103 -15.73 -8.20 -10.13
CA ILE A 103 -16.86 -8.11 -11.05
C ILE A 103 -18.21 -7.84 -10.36
N ILE A 104 -18.37 -8.22 -9.09
CA ILE A 104 -19.65 -8.07 -8.36
C ILE A 104 -19.54 -7.27 -7.06
N THR A 105 -18.34 -7.08 -6.50
CA THR A 105 -18.13 -6.39 -5.23
C THR A 105 -17.16 -5.23 -5.36
N GLU A 106 -17.43 -4.16 -4.62
CA GLU A 106 -16.50 -3.05 -4.42
C GLU A 106 -16.50 -2.68 -2.94
N ALA A 107 -15.32 -2.59 -2.35
CA ALA A 107 -15.11 -2.16 -0.97
C ALA A 107 -13.91 -1.23 -0.89
N HIS A 108 -13.94 -0.30 0.05
CA HIS A 108 -12.83 0.60 0.32
C HIS A 108 -12.62 0.76 1.82
N ASP A 109 -11.37 0.94 2.21
CA ASP A 109 -10.97 1.22 3.59
C ASP A 109 -9.80 2.23 3.59
N SER A 110 -9.68 3.03 4.64
CA SER A 110 -8.67 4.09 4.72
C SER A 110 -8.19 4.34 6.14
N ASP A 111 -6.93 4.75 6.27
CA ASP A 111 -6.25 5.00 7.54
C ASP A 111 -5.07 5.94 7.29
N THR A 112 -4.56 6.56 8.33
CA THR A 112 -3.54 7.62 8.22
C THR A 112 -2.21 7.16 8.82
N MET A 113 -1.14 7.37 8.08
CA MET A 113 0.23 7.18 8.53
C MET A 113 0.92 8.52 8.72
N ILE A 114 1.61 8.69 9.84
CA ILE A 114 2.43 9.87 10.14
C ILE A 114 3.90 9.47 10.14
N VAL A 115 4.68 10.08 9.26
CA VAL A 115 6.13 9.97 9.27
C VAL A 115 6.70 11.25 9.88
N TYR A 116 7.44 11.12 10.98
CA TYR A 116 7.93 12.26 11.76
C TYR A 116 9.46 12.27 11.86
N CYS A 117 10.06 13.44 12.07
CA CYS A 117 11.47 13.59 12.41
C CYS A 117 11.59 13.92 13.90
N ASN A 118 12.51 13.28 14.61
CA ASN A 118 12.87 13.69 15.96
C ASN A 118 13.83 14.90 15.91
N GLN A 119 13.68 15.88 16.80
CA GLN A 119 14.47 17.13 16.74
C GLN A 119 15.96 16.90 17.02
N THR A 120 16.34 15.76 17.63
CA THR A 120 17.72 15.43 17.97
C THR A 120 18.62 15.14 16.75
N THR A 121 18.04 14.77 15.59
CA THR A 121 18.79 14.51 14.34
C THR A 121 19.01 15.76 13.47
N LEU A 122 18.46 16.92 13.86
CA LEU A 122 18.64 18.19 13.15
C LEU A 122 19.85 19.00 13.62
N ILE A 123 20.61 18.51 14.61
CA ILE A 123 21.90 19.11 14.99
C ILE A 123 22.96 18.54 14.03
N PRO A 124 23.53 19.35 13.12
CA PRO A 124 24.66 18.89 12.33
C PRO A 124 25.82 18.60 13.29
N LYS A 125 26.42 17.41 13.17
CA LYS A 125 27.74 17.16 13.75
C LYS A 125 28.79 18.02 13.06
#